data_AF-A0A838PNR2-F1
#
_entry.id   AF-A0A838PNR2-F1
#
_cell.length_a   1.000
_cell.length_b   1.000
_cell.length_c   1.000
_cell.angle_alpha   90.00
_cell.angle_beta   90.00
_cell.angle_gamma   90.00
#
_symmetry.space_group_name_H-M   'P 1'
#
loop_
_entity.id
_entity.type
_entity.pdbx_description
1 polymer ?
#
loop_
_entity_poly.entity_id
_entity_poly.type
_entity_poly.pdbx_seq_one_letter_code
_entity_poly.pdbx_strand_id
1 'polypeptide(L)'
;DVALKGLSPSINDPTTAENAMGSLADMLVRIVRAPQPSSLRLDTTGEPRLATLVPDVDDLVHLGFDQVRRNALDDATVAVRLLELLAEIESATHAEGHSCEETARQAAYIRSGARSASQKEDAERVCQSYERLFGGAAVTGATDGQPASA
;
A
#
# COMPACT_ATOMS: atom_id res chain seq x y z
N ASP A 1 11.92 6.46 7.77
CA ASP A 1 12.53 7.27 8.85
C ASP A 1 11.65 8.37 9.42
N VAL A 2 11.25 9.38 8.64
CA VAL A 2 10.47 10.53 9.18
C VAL A 2 9.19 10.07 9.88
N ALA A 3 8.41 9.17 9.25
CA ALA A 3 7.21 8.60 9.86
C ALA A 3 7.49 7.88 11.18
N LEU A 4 8.51 7.02 11.21
CA LEU A 4 8.91 6.30 12.43
C LEU A 4 9.35 7.24 13.55
N LYS A 5 10.06 8.32 13.20
CA LYS A 5 10.47 9.34 14.18
C LYS A 5 9.25 10.08 14.73
N GLY A 6 8.28 10.43 13.88
CA GLY A 6 7.00 11.03 14.31
C GLY A 6 6.22 10.12 15.26
N LEU A 7 6.13 8.82 14.96
CA LEU A 7 5.43 7.83 15.80
C LEU A 7 6.20 7.41 17.05
N SER A 8 7.47 7.80 17.20
CA SER A 8 8.27 7.39 18.35
C SER A 8 7.71 7.98 19.66
N PRO A 9 7.79 7.26 20.80
CA PRO A 9 7.25 7.74 22.08
C PRO A 9 7.83 9.07 22.56
N SER A 10 9.05 9.41 22.13
CA SER A 10 9.72 10.66 22.51
C SER A 10 9.26 11.87 21.72
N ILE A 11 8.67 11.68 20.53
CA ILE A 11 8.20 12.76 19.66
C ILE A 11 6.67 12.81 19.65
N ASN A 12 6.02 11.66 19.41
CA ASN A 12 4.56 11.50 19.36
C ASN A 12 3.86 12.59 18.52
N ASP A 13 4.33 12.77 17.29
CA ASP A 13 3.80 13.70 16.30
C ASP A 13 3.14 12.91 15.15
N PRO A 14 1.85 12.52 15.31
CA PRO A 14 1.12 11.77 14.29
C PRO A 14 0.90 12.60 13.02
N THR A 15 0.80 13.93 13.11
CA THR A 15 0.62 14.79 11.93
C THR A 15 1.84 14.69 11.00
N THR A 16 3.05 14.78 11.57
CA THR A 16 4.28 14.60 10.79
C THR A 16 4.39 13.18 10.22
N ALA A 17 3.97 12.17 10.98
CA ALA A 17 3.98 10.79 10.50
C ALA A 17 3.03 10.58 9.31
N GLU A 18 1.80 11.07 9.41
CA GLU A 18 0.80 10.99 8.34
C GLU A 18 1.25 11.70 7.07
N ASN A 19 1.84 12.89 7.18
CA ASN A 19 2.39 13.61 6.03
C ASN A 19 3.53 12.86 5.35
N ALA A 20 4.42 12.25 6.14
CA ALA A 20 5.52 11.44 5.63
C ALA A 20 5.02 10.16 4.94
N MET A 21 4.03 9.48 5.53
CA MET A 21 3.39 8.31 4.90
C MET A 21 2.68 8.68 3.60
N GLY A 22 1.93 9.80 3.59
CA GLY A 22 1.25 10.29 2.39
C GLY A 22 2.22 10.60 1.25
N SER A 23 3.33 11.29 1.56
CA SER A 23 4.38 11.57 0.57
C SER A 23 5.00 10.29 -0.02
N LEU A 24 5.14 9.24 0.78
CA LEU A 24 5.64 7.95 0.32
C LEU A 24 4.61 7.23 -0.56
N ALA A 25 3.33 7.24 -0.17
CA ALA A 25 2.25 6.66 -0.96
C ALA A 25 2.11 7.36 -2.32
N ASP A 26 2.14 8.69 -2.35
CA ASP A 26 2.13 9.49 -3.58
C ASP A 26 3.28 9.10 -4.51
N MET A 27 4.48 8.90 -3.95
CA MET A 27 5.64 8.46 -4.72
C MET A 27 5.42 7.06 -5.32
N LEU A 28 4.88 6.12 -4.56
CA LEU A 28 4.59 4.76 -5.04
C LEU A 28 3.51 4.76 -6.12
N VAL A 29 2.45 5.54 -5.97
CA VAL A 29 1.42 5.71 -7.01
C VAL A 29 2.02 6.24 -8.31
N ARG A 30 2.99 7.17 -8.22
CA ARG A 30 3.70 7.68 -9.41
C ARG A 30 4.61 6.62 -10.04
N ILE A 31 5.22 5.75 -9.24
CA ILE A 31 6.03 4.63 -9.73
C ILE A 31 5.14 3.61 -10.45
N VAL A 32 4.01 3.25 -9.86
CA VAL A 32 3.03 2.30 -10.43
C VAL A 32 2.54 2.76 -11.81
N ARG A 33 2.24 4.06 -11.94
CA ARG A 33 1.78 4.66 -13.21
C ARG A 33 2.88 4.91 -14.23
N ALA A 34 4.14 4.77 -13.84
CA ALA A 34 5.26 5.00 -14.75
C ALA A 34 5.51 3.75 -15.61
N PRO A 35 5.97 3.91 -16.86
CA PRO A 35 6.41 2.77 -17.67
C PRO A 35 7.49 1.98 -16.92
N GLN A 36 7.32 0.66 -16.85
CA GLN A 36 8.25 -0.19 -16.12
C GLN A 36 9.65 -0.07 -16.75
N PRO A 37 10.68 0.26 -15.97
CA PRO A 37 12.01 0.44 -16.52
C PRO A 37 12.55 -0.91 -17.01
N SER A 38 13.20 -0.89 -18.18
CA SER A 38 13.89 -2.08 -18.69
C SER A 38 14.92 -2.57 -17.67
N SER A 39 14.84 -3.86 -17.34
CA SER A 39 15.86 -4.55 -16.54
C SER A 39 17.20 -4.65 -17.26
N LEU A 40 17.23 -4.41 -18.57
CA LEU A 40 18.45 -4.34 -19.38
C LEU A 40 18.77 -2.90 -19.77
N ARG A 41 20.00 -2.48 -19.52
CA ARG A 41 20.57 -1.23 -20.05
C ARG A 41 21.45 -1.56 -21.24
N LEU A 42 21.02 -1.06 -22.40
CA LEU A 42 21.72 -1.21 -23.67
C LEU A 42 22.71 -0.06 -23.85
N ASP A 43 23.80 -0.30 -24.57
CA ASP A 43 24.67 0.78 -25.04
C ASP A 43 24.13 1.46 -26.31
N THR A 44 24.90 2.39 -26.87
CA THR A 44 24.55 3.12 -28.10
C THR A 44 24.45 2.23 -29.35
N THR A 45 24.93 0.98 -29.27
CA THR A 45 24.87 -0.02 -30.35
C THR A 45 23.75 -1.04 -30.15
N GLY A 46 23.00 -0.95 -29.05
CA GLY A 46 21.90 -1.87 -28.72
C GLY A 46 22.35 -3.13 -27.99
N GLU A 47 23.60 -3.25 -27.57
CA GLU A 47 24.09 -4.41 -26.82
C GLU A 47 23.81 -4.25 -25.31
N PRO A 48 23.28 -5.29 -24.63
CA PRO A 48 23.07 -5.25 -23.19
C PRO A 48 24.41 -5.18 -22.43
N ARG A 49 24.58 -4.13 -21.62
CA ARG A 49 25.77 -3.91 -20.79
C ARG A 49 25.52 -4.14 -19.30
N LEU A 50 24.27 -3.99 -18.84
CA LEU A 50 23.91 -4.15 -17.44
C LEU A 50 22.51 -4.76 -17.31
N ALA A 51 22.40 -5.82 -16.52
CA ALA A 51 21.14 -6.34 -16.02
C ALA A 51 20.93 -5.82 -14.59
N THR A 52 19.82 -5.13 -14.34
CA THR A 52 19.45 -4.60 -13.03
C THR A 52 18.21 -5.32 -12.52
N LEU A 53 18.25 -5.70 -11.24
CA LEU A 53 17.04 -6.07 -10.51
C LEU A 53 16.26 -4.79 -10.25
N VAL A 54 15.05 -4.71 -10.82
CA VAL A 54 14.10 -3.64 -10.55
C VAL A 54 13.15 -4.20 -9.50
N PRO A 55 13.09 -3.61 -8.28
CA PRO A 55 12.12 -4.05 -7.28
C PRO A 55 10.72 -3.86 -7.81
N ASP A 56 9.84 -4.82 -7.53
CA ASP A 56 8.44 -4.69 -7.89
C ASP A 56 7.68 -3.82 -6.88
N VAL A 57 6.38 -3.61 -7.13
CA VAL A 57 5.55 -2.75 -6.28
C VAL A 57 5.40 -3.37 -4.88
N ASP A 58 5.31 -4.70 -4.78
CA ASP A 58 5.20 -5.43 -3.53
C ASP A 58 6.45 -5.21 -2.66
N ASP A 59 7.65 -5.32 -3.23
CA ASP A 59 8.91 -5.05 -2.56
C ASP A 59 8.94 -3.63 -1.98
N LEU A 60 8.49 -2.65 -2.76
CA LEU A 60 8.49 -1.24 -2.37
C LEU A 60 7.45 -0.93 -1.29
N VAL A 61 6.26 -1.52 -1.38
CA VAL A 61 5.22 -1.39 -0.34
C VAL A 61 5.68 -2.04 0.96
N HIS A 62 6.27 -3.23 0.88
CA HIS A 62 6.82 -3.93 2.04
C HIS A 62 7.88 -3.08 2.74
N LEU A 63 8.87 -2.62 1.97
CA LEU A 63 9.96 -1.79 2.46
C LEU A 63 9.47 -0.48 3.09
N GLY A 64 8.47 0.15 2.47
CA GLY A 64 7.95 1.45 2.89
C GLY A 64 7.09 1.40 4.15
N PHE A 65 6.24 0.38 4.27
CA PHE A 65 5.16 0.38 5.26
C PHE A 65 5.28 -0.67 6.36
N ASP A 66 6.11 -1.71 6.25
CA ASP A 66 6.14 -2.76 7.29
C ASP A 66 6.54 -2.22 8.67
N GLN A 67 7.60 -1.40 8.75
CA GLN A 67 8.01 -0.81 10.03
C GLN A 67 7.00 0.21 10.54
N VAL A 68 6.42 1.01 9.63
CA VAL A 68 5.45 2.05 10.01
C VAL A 68 4.18 1.43 10.56
N ARG A 69 3.67 0.37 9.92
CA ARG A 69 2.53 -0.42 10.39
C ARG A 69 2.70 -0.83 11.85
N ARG A 70 3.86 -1.40 12.20
CA ARG A 70 4.11 -1.90 13.58
C ARG A 70 4.02 -0.79 14.63
N ASN A 71 4.41 0.43 14.29
CA ASN A 71 4.36 1.59 15.18
C ASN A 71 3.02 2.33 15.14
N ALA A 72 2.19 2.09 14.13
CA ALA A 72 0.88 2.73 13.97
C ALA A 72 -0.24 2.05 14.77
N LEU A 73 -0.05 0.81 15.25
CA LEU A 73 -1.11 0.02 15.89
C LEU A 73 -1.63 0.62 17.21
N ASP A 74 -0.83 1.44 17.89
CA ASP A 74 -1.20 2.09 19.15
C ASP A 74 -2.00 3.38 18.95
N ASP A 75 -2.13 3.87 17.70
CA ASP A 75 -2.93 5.04 17.34
C ASP A 75 -3.90 4.69 16.21
N ALA A 76 -5.20 4.61 16.55
CA ALA A 76 -6.23 4.26 15.58
C ALA A 76 -6.37 5.25 14.43
N THR A 77 -6.06 6.53 14.63
CA THR A 77 -6.11 7.54 13.57
C THR A 77 -5.02 7.29 12.55
N VAL A 78 -3.79 7.04 13.02
CA VAL A 78 -2.65 6.70 12.16
C VAL A 78 -2.89 5.37 11.44
N ALA A 79 -3.42 4.36 12.14
CA ALA A 79 -3.74 3.06 11.54
C ALA A 79 -4.82 3.17 10.45
N VAL A 80 -5.87 3.95 10.67
CA VAL A 80 -6.90 4.24 9.64
C VAL A 80 -6.26 4.98 8.46
N ARG A 81 -5.43 5.99 8.72
CA ARG A 81 -4.76 6.72 7.64
C ARG A 81 -3.85 5.81 6.80
N LEU A 82 -3.13 4.90 7.45
CA LEU A 82 -2.31 3.91 6.75
C LEU A 82 -3.15 2.99 5.85
N LEU A 83 -4.33 2.54 6.31
CA LEU A 83 -5.25 1.75 5.47
C LEU A 83 -5.70 2.53 4.22
N GLU A 84 -6.01 3.82 4.35
CA GLU A 84 -6.41 4.66 3.22
C GLU A 84 -5.29 4.78 2.18
N LEU A 85 -4.05 4.99 2.62
CA LEU A 85 -2.89 5.09 1.74
C LEU A 85 -2.60 3.77 1.03
N LEU A 86 -2.72 2.63 1.72
CA LEU A 86 -2.56 1.31 1.11
C LEU A 86 -3.64 1.05 0.06
N ALA A 87 -4.88 1.46 0.31
CA ALA A 87 -5.98 1.33 -0.65
C ALA A 87 -5.81 2.23 -1.89
N GLU A 88 -5.21 3.42 -1.71
CA GLU A 88 -4.86 4.30 -2.82
C GLU A 88 -3.81 3.66 -3.75
N ILE A 89 -2.78 3.04 -3.17
CA ILE A 89 -1.76 2.31 -3.93
C ILE A 89 -2.36 1.09 -4.64
N GLU A 90 -3.21 0.32 -3.96
CA GLU A 90 -3.91 -0.83 -4.53
C GLU A 90 -4.77 -0.42 -5.73
N SER A 91 -5.56 0.65 -5.58
CA SER A 91 -6.40 1.21 -6.64
C SER A 91 -5.58 1.68 -7.84
N ALA A 92 -4.47 2.37 -7.62
CA ALA A 92 -3.55 2.77 -8.68
C ALA A 92 -2.94 1.57 -9.40
N THR A 93 -2.60 0.51 -8.65
CA THR A 93 -2.02 -0.71 -9.21
C THR A 93 -3.02 -1.46 -10.08
N HIS A 94 -4.27 -1.58 -9.61
CA HIS A 94 -5.36 -2.16 -10.38
C HIS A 94 -5.68 -1.38 -11.65
N ALA A 95 -5.64 -0.04 -11.61
CA ALA A 95 -5.90 0.80 -12.77
C ALA A 95 -4.88 0.56 -13.91
N GLU A 96 -3.64 0.20 -13.57
CA GLU A 96 -2.59 -0.15 -14.54
C GLU A 96 -2.64 -1.64 -14.95
N GLY A 97 -3.64 -2.40 -14.51
CA GLY A 97 -3.78 -3.82 -14.84
C GLY A 97 -2.83 -4.74 -14.09
N HIS A 98 -2.21 -4.25 -13.01
CA HIS A 98 -1.32 -5.01 -12.14
C HIS A 98 -2.04 -5.42 -10.84
N SER A 99 -1.41 -6.30 -10.07
CA SER A 99 -1.82 -6.66 -8.71
C SER A 99 -0.70 -6.36 -7.74
N CYS A 100 -1.01 -5.84 -6.55
CA CYS A 100 -0.08 -5.75 -5.43
C CYS A 100 -0.68 -6.53 -4.26
N GLU A 101 -0.07 -7.66 -3.89
CA GLU A 101 -0.57 -8.49 -2.79
C GLU A 101 -0.17 -7.90 -1.43
N GLU A 102 0.94 -7.18 -1.39
CA GLU A 102 1.50 -6.62 -0.16
C GLU A 102 0.60 -5.54 0.46
N THR A 103 -0.13 -4.74 -0.34
CA THR A 103 -1.10 -3.78 0.21
C THR A 103 -2.19 -4.48 1.01
N ALA A 104 -2.78 -5.54 0.45
CA ALA A 104 -3.79 -6.36 1.11
C ALA A 104 -3.22 -7.09 2.35
N ARG A 105 -1.96 -7.57 2.26
CA ARG A 105 -1.26 -8.23 3.37
C ARG A 105 -1.04 -7.28 4.55
N GLN A 106 -0.52 -6.08 4.29
CA GLN A 106 -0.30 -5.06 5.32
C GLN A 106 -1.64 -4.62 5.94
N ALA A 107 -2.68 -4.42 5.12
CA ALA A 107 -4.02 -4.09 5.61
C ALA A 107 -4.60 -5.19 6.53
N ALA A 108 -4.42 -6.47 6.16
CA ALA A 108 -4.86 -7.59 6.97
C ALA A 108 -4.13 -7.64 8.33
N TYR A 109 -2.84 -7.33 8.35
CA TYR A 109 -2.08 -7.21 9.59
C TYR A 109 -2.55 -6.05 10.47
N ILE A 110 -2.90 -4.90 9.89
CA ILE A 110 -3.47 -3.76 10.64
C ILE A 110 -4.79 -4.18 11.31
N ARG A 111 -5.69 -4.83 10.56
CA ARG A 111 -6.95 -5.37 11.12
C ARG A 111 -6.70 -6.37 12.24
N SER A 112 -5.75 -7.30 12.06
CA SER A 112 -5.40 -8.28 13.08
C SER A 112 -4.84 -7.64 14.35
N GLY A 113 -3.99 -6.63 14.20
CA GLY A 113 -3.44 -5.86 15.31
C GLY A 113 -4.54 -5.13 16.09
N ALA A 114 -5.43 -4.42 15.38
CA ALA A 114 -6.55 -3.71 15.97
C ALA A 114 -7.48 -4.61 16.79
N ARG A 115 -7.78 -5.83 16.31
CA ARG A 115 -8.61 -6.82 17.04
C ARG A 115 -8.00 -7.26 18.38
N SER A 116 -6.70 -7.07 18.56
CA SER A 116 -5.98 -7.42 19.78
C SER A 116 -5.81 -6.22 20.73
N ALA A 117 -6.24 -5.02 20.33
CA ALA A 117 -6.10 -3.80 21.13
C ALA A 117 -7.09 -3.78 22.31
N SER A 118 -6.65 -3.18 23.43
CA SER A 118 -7.45 -3.09 24.65
C SER A 118 -8.65 -2.14 24.51
N GLN A 119 -8.54 -1.12 23.65
CA GLN A 119 -9.59 -0.10 23.46
C GLN A 119 -10.51 -0.49 22.30
N LYS A 120 -11.75 -0.82 22.63
CA LYS A 120 -12.69 -1.46 21.70
C LYS A 120 -13.19 -0.51 20.61
N GLU A 121 -13.48 0.74 20.96
CA GLU A 121 -13.99 1.75 20.04
C GLU A 121 -12.97 2.04 18.93
N ASP A 122 -11.70 2.12 19.29
CA ASP A 122 -10.60 2.34 18.36
C ASP A 122 -10.35 1.12 17.48
N ALA A 123 -10.41 -0.09 18.06
CA ALA A 123 -10.36 -1.33 17.29
C ALA A 123 -11.49 -1.45 16.26
N GLU A 124 -12.72 -1.07 16.64
CA GLU A 124 -13.89 -1.06 15.77
C GLU A 124 -13.72 -0.07 14.62
N ARG A 125 -13.22 1.15 14.89
CA ARG A 125 -12.94 2.16 13.86
C ARG A 125 -11.95 1.68 12.80
N VAL A 126 -10.87 1.02 13.23
CA VAL A 126 -9.86 0.46 12.31
C VAL A 126 -10.46 -0.69 11.50
N CYS A 127 -11.19 -1.61 12.15
CA CYS A 127 -11.83 -2.73 11.47
C CYS A 127 -12.88 -2.26 10.45
N GLN A 128 -13.71 -1.28 10.80
CA GLN A 128 -14.72 -0.73 9.88
C GLN A 128 -14.05 -0.06 8.67
N SER A 129 -12.95 0.67 8.90
CA SER A 129 -12.17 1.26 7.81
C SER A 129 -11.57 0.20 6.89
N TYR A 130 -11.05 -0.90 7.44
CA TYR A 130 -10.58 -2.03 6.65
C TYR A 130 -11.70 -2.63 5.79
N GLU A 131 -12.86 -2.94 6.38
CA GLU A 131 -13.96 -3.57 5.63
C GLU A 131 -14.47 -2.66 4.52
N ARG A 132 -14.49 -1.34 4.75
CA ARG A 132 -14.85 -0.34 3.71
C ARG A 132 -13.86 -0.31 2.55
N LEU A 133 -12.55 -0.40 2.83
CA LEU A 133 -11.49 -0.19 1.84
C LEU A 133 -11.10 -1.48 1.12
N PHE A 134 -11.01 -2.59 1.84
CA PHE A 134 -10.49 -3.87 1.36
C PHE A 134 -11.53 -5.00 1.35
N GLY A 135 -12.69 -4.82 2.00
CA GLY A 135 -13.76 -5.84 2.03
C GLY A 135 -14.50 -5.99 0.69
N GLY A 136 -14.37 -5.03 -0.23
CA GLY A 136 -15.05 -5.00 -1.52
C GLY A 136 -14.33 -5.71 -2.68
N ALA A 137 -13.06 -6.11 -2.51
CA ALA A 137 -12.26 -6.72 -3.60
C ALA A 137 -12.77 -8.11 -4.05
N ALA A 138 -13.81 -8.66 -3.41
CA ALA A 138 -14.44 -9.93 -3.79
C ALA A 138 -15.66 -9.80 -4.72
N VAL A 139 -16.07 -8.59 -5.15
CA VAL A 139 -17.25 -8.44 -6.05
C VAL A 139 -16.97 -7.47 -7.20
N THR A 140 -16.05 -7.84 -8.08
CA THR A 140 -16.03 -7.36 -9.47
C THR A 140 -15.32 -8.36 -10.39
N GLY A 141 -15.75 -9.63 -10.31
CA GLY A 141 -15.30 -10.72 -11.17
C GLY A 141 -16.48 -11.53 -11.71
N ALA A 142 -17.35 -10.89 -12.50
CA ALA A 142 -18.32 -11.48 -13.42
C ALA A 142 -19.17 -10.30 -13.95
N THR A 143 -19.00 -9.84 -15.18
CA THR A 143 -19.53 -10.55 -16.34
C THR A 143 -18.70 -10.15 -17.55
N ASP A 144 -17.88 -11.07 -18.04
CA ASP A 144 -17.34 -11.03 -19.40
C ASP A 144 -18.49 -11.24 -20.40
N GLY A 145 -18.39 -10.58 -21.56
CA GLY A 145 -19.18 -10.88 -22.76
C GLY A 145 -19.02 -12.35 -23.17
N GLN A 146 -19.77 -12.97 -24.08
CA GLN A 146 -20.55 -12.60 -25.27
C GLN A 146 -21.29 -13.95 -25.67
N PRO A 147 -22.07 -14.18 -26.76
CA PRO A 147 -22.04 -13.52 -28.07
C PRO A 147 -23.34 -13.28 -28.83
N ALA A 148 -23.15 -12.57 -29.95
CA ALA A 148 -24.11 -12.30 -31.02
C ALA A 148 -24.65 -13.57 -31.71
N SER A 149 -25.93 -13.51 -32.11
CA SER A 149 -26.65 -14.23 -33.19
C SER A 149 -28.13 -14.29 -32.76
N ALA A 150 -29.16 -13.89 -33.53
CA ALA A 150 -29.36 -13.81 -34.97
C ALA A 150 -30.28 -12.65 -35.35
#